data_AF-A0A7E5X543-F1
#
_entry.id   AF-A0A7E5X543-F1
#
_cell.length_a   1.000
_cell.length_b   1.000
_cell.length_c   1.000
_cell.angle_alpha   90.00
_cell.angle_beta   90.00
_cell.angle_gamma   90.00
#
_symmetry.space_group_name_H-M   'P 1'
#
loop_
_entity.id
_entity.type
_entity.pdbx_description
1 polymer ?
#
loop_
_entity_poly.entity_id
_entity_poly.type
_entity_poly.pdbx_seq_one_letter_code
_entity_poly.pdbx_strand_id
1 'polypeptide(L)'
;MHGDESSADAALSHEQEIRREVFASLDKIIQEMTTRFQQIQEISDKFGFLMPAKLLDSKFECDLSHVLEDIDKDEFQMERKRLQQFIACSESEEDISGKGPLELLQFIQKLNLGISVPNIVILIRIYLTLAISVASCEKSFSKLKLIKNYLRSTMSSARLSNLAILSIEQELAANIDFDKVISDFAAHKARRIRL
;
A
#
# COMPACT_ATOMS: atom_id res chain seq x y z
N MET A 1 -38.59 -19.09 53.54
CA MET A 1 -38.91 -17.68 53.27
C MET A 1 -37.84 -16.87 53.98
N HIS A 2 -36.99 -16.08 53.36
CA HIS A 2 -36.98 -15.43 52.06
C HIS A 2 -35.49 -15.29 51.69
N GLY A 3 -35.12 -15.61 50.46
CA GLY A 3 -33.77 -15.35 49.95
C GLY A 3 -33.61 -13.85 49.72
N ASP A 4 -32.46 -13.32 50.12
CA ASP A 4 -32.02 -11.98 49.75
C ASP A 4 -30.73 -12.14 48.94
N GLU A 5 -30.89 -12.61 47.70
CA GLU A 5 -29.88 -12.44 46.66
C GLU A 5 -29.91 -10.97 46.24
N SER A 6 -29.15 -10.14 46.95
CA SER A 6 -28.76 -8.82 46.45
C SER A 6 -27.84 -9.03 45.25
N SER A 7 -28.46 -9.12 44.07
CA SER A 7 -27.79 -8.98 42.78
C SER A 7 -27.27 -7.54 42.67
N ALA A 8 -26.09 -7.30 43.25
CA ALA A 8 -25.33 -6.09 42.98
C ALA A 8 -24.91 -6.12 41.51
N ASP A 9 -25.62 -5.36 40.68
CA ASP A 9 -25.22 -5.00 39.33
C ASP A 9 -23.73 -4.61 39.35
N ALA A 10 -22.90 -5.44 38.74
CA ALA A 10 -21.48 -5.17 38.50
C ALA A 10 -21.32 -4.16 37.37
N ALA A 11 -21.95 -2.98 37.51
CA ALA A 11 -21.79 -1.87 36.59
C ALA A 11 -20.37 -1.32 36.76
N LEU A 12 -19.57 -1.39 35.69
CA LEU A 12 -18.24 -0.79 35.65
C LEU A 12 -18.34 0.70 35.98
N SER A 13 -17.44 1.20 36.82
CA SER A 13 -17.31 2.64 37.03
C SER A 13 -16.98 3.31 35.69
N HIS A 14 -17.43 4.56 35.49
CA HIS A 14 -17.15 5.35 34.28
C HIS A 14 -15.65 5.39 33.94
N GLU A 15 -14.77 5.42 34.95
CA GLU A 15 -13.32 5.34 34.75
C GLU A 15 -12.86 3.98 34.20
N GLN A 16 -13.47 2.89 34.67
CA GLN A 16 -13.19 1.53 34.20
C GLN A 16 -13.72 1.31 32.78
N GLU A 17 -14.84 1.94 32.43
CA GLU A 17 -15.41 1.89 31.09
C GLU A 17 -14.54 2.65 30.08
N ILE A 18 -14.11 3.89 30.40
CA ILE A 18 -13.13 4.63 29.58
C ILE A 18 -11.86 3.81 29.42
N ARG A 19 -11.32 3.26 30.51
CA ARG A 19 -10.08 2.49 30.48
C ARG A 19 -10.22 1.25 29.59
N ARG A 20 -11.35 0.55 29.65
CA ARG A 20 -11.67 -0.60 28.78
C ARG A 20 -11.73 -0.19 27.31
N GLU A 21 -12.40 0.92 26.98
CA GLU A 21 -12.49 1.41 25.60
C GLU A 21 -11.13 1.84 25.03
N VAL A 22 -10.30 2.50 25.85
CA VAL A 22 -8.95 2.90 25.45
C VAL A 22 -8.09 1.67 25.17
N PHE A 23 -8.11 0.66 26.05
CA PHE A 23 -7.35 -0.57 25.81
C PHE A 23 -7.85 -1.33 24.58
N ALA A 24 -9.16 -1.46 24.39
CA ALA A 24 -9.72 -2.10 23.20
C ALA A 24 -9.30 -1.36 21.90
N SER A 25 -9.16 -0.03 21.96
CA SER A 25 -8.68 0.77 20.84
C SER A 25 -7.19 0.56 20.56
N LEU A 26 -6.36 0.47 21.61
CA LEU A 26 -4.92 0.19 21.49
C LEU A 26 -4.66 -1.22 20.96
N ASP A 27 -5.35 -2.23 21.48
CA ASP A 27 -5.23 -3.62 21.02
C ASP A 27 -5.57 -3.74 19.54
N LYS A 28 -6.62 -3.02 19.11
CA LYS A 28 -6.98 -2.96 17.70
C LYS A 28 -5.91 -2.30 16.85
N ILE A 29 -5.32 -1.20 17.29
CA ILE A 29 -4.20 -0.55 16.58
C ILE A 29 -3.02 -1.52 16.45
N ILE A 30 -2.68 -2.21 17.54
CA ILE A 30 -1.58 -3.20 17.54
C ILE A 30 -1.89 -4.32 16.56
N GLN A 31 -3.08 -4.91 16.61
CA GLN A 31 -3.46 -6.02 15.73
C GLN A 31 -3.43 -5.61 14.24
N GLU A 32 -3.97 -4.44 13.91
CA GLU A 32 -3.97 -3.94 12.53
C GLU A 32 -2.55 -3.64 12.04
N MET A 33 -1.69 -3.06 12.89
CA MET A 33 -0.27 -2.85 12.59
C MET A 33 0.47 -4.17 12.37
N THR A 34 0.29 -5.15 13.24
CA THR A 34 0.92 -6.48 13.10
C THR A 34 0.48 -7.16 11.81
N THR A 35 -0.82 -7.14 11.51
CA THR A 35 -1.37 -7.73 10.28
C THR A 35 -0.76 -7.07 9.03
N ARG A 36 -0.65 -5.74 9.03
CA ARG A 36 -0.02 -4.97 7.94
C ARG A 36 1.45 -5.35 7.75
N PHE A 37 2.23 -5.41 8.83
CA PHE A 37 3.65 -5.79 8.74
C PHE A 37 3.83 -7.20 8.20
N GLN A 38 2.93 -8.12 8.55
CA GLN A 38 2.97 -9.49 8.07
C GLN A 38 2.73 -9.58 6.56
N GLN A 39 1.76 -8.83 6.02
CA GLN A 39 1.52 -8.79 4.57
C GLN A 39 2.71 -8.22 3.79
N ILE A 40 3.35 -7.16 4.32
CA ILE A 40 4.57 -6.59 3.72
C ILE A 40 5.72 -7.61 3.80
N GLN A 41 5.83 -8.34 4.91
CA GLN A 41 6.83 -9.39 5.07
C GLN A 41 6.65 -10.51 4.04
N GLU A 42 5.43 -10.98 3.80
CA GLU A 42 5.15 -11.99 2.77
C GLU A 42 5.56 -11.55 1.36
N ILE A 43 5.35 -10.26 1.03
CA ILE A 43 5.82 -9.70 -0.25
C ILE A 43 7.35 -9.62 -0.26
N SER A 44 7.96 -9.22 0.85
CA SER A 44 9.41 -9.16 0.99
C SER A 44 10.06 -10.54 0.91
N ASP A 45 9.41 -11.59 1.40
CA ASP A 45 9.91 -12.95 1.32
C ASP A 45 9.87 -13.46 -0.14
N LYS A 46 8.80 -13.12 -0.88
CA LYS A 46 8.64 -13.50 -2.30
C LYS A 46 9.57 -12.75 -3.24
N PHE A 47 9.76 -11.45 -3.04
CA PHE A 47 10.53 -10.58 -3.95
C PHE A 47 11.88 -10.12 -3.39
N GLY A 48 12.23 -10.54 -2.18
CA GLY A 48 13.43 -10.07 -1.48
C GLY A 48 14.73 -10.45 -2.17
N PHE A 49 14.71 -11.43 -3.07
CA PHE A 49 15.86 -11.77 -3.93
C PHE A 49 16.27 -10.62 -4.87
N LEU A 50 15.36 -9.67 -5.14
CA LEU A 50 15.63 -8.46 -5.94
C LEU A 50 16.42 -7.40 -5.18
N MET A 51 16.67 -7.61 -3.88
CA MET A 51 17.55 -6.73 -3.12
C MET A 51 18.97 -6.80 -3.71
N PRO A 52 19.67 -5.66 -3.92
CA PRO A 52 20.99 -5.65 -4.54
C PRO A 52 21.98 -6.63 -3.92
N ALA A 53 22.03 -6.72 -2.58
CA ALA A 53 22.87 -7.67 -1.86
C ALA A 53 22.68 -9.13 -2.31
N LYS A 54 21.44 -9.55 -2.60
CA LYS A 54 21.10 -10.92 -3.01
C LYS A 54 21.17 -11.09 -4.53
N LEU A 55 20.67 -10.10 -5.27
CA LEU A 55 20.66 -10.12 -6.73
C LEU A 55 22.08 -10.15 -7.30
N LEU A 56 23.01 -9.42 -6.69
CA LEU A 56 24.40 -9.34 -7.11
C LEU A 56 25.28 -10.46 -6.55
N ASP A 57 24.85 -11.17 -5.51
CA ASP A 57 25.60 -12.31 -4.97
C ASP A 57 25.49 -13.54 -5.88
N SER A 58 26.57 -13.88 -6.57
CA SER A 58 26.66 -15.05 -7.45
C SER A 58 26.35 -16.38 -6.77
N LYS A 59 26.45 -16.48 -5.43
CA LYS A 59 26.16 -17.69 -4.67
C LYS A 59 24.68 -17.80 -4.26
N PHE A 60 23.94 -16.70 -4.33
CA PHE A 60 22.53 -16.68 -3.97
C PHE A 60 21.67 -17.22 -5.12
N GLU A 61 20.78 -18.16 -4.81
CA GLU A 61 19.79 -18.66 -5.77
C GLU A 61 18.51 -17.81 -5.68
N CYS A 62 18.14 -17.19 -6.80
CA CYS A 62 16.91 -16.43 -6.89
C CYS A 62 15.73 -17.38 -7.12
N ASP A 63 14.81 -17.44 -6.16
CA ASP A 63 13.56 -18.15 -6.32
C ASP A 63 12.59 -17.33 -7.19
N LEU A 64 12.32 -17.84 -8.39
CA LEU A 64 11.39 -17.23 -9.34
C LEU A 64 10.03 -17.93 -9.33
N SER A 65 9.83 -18.98 -8.51
CA SER A 65 8.67 -19.89 -8.57
C SER A 65 7.31 -19.20 -8.59
N HIS A 66 7.19 -18.06 -7.91
CA HIS A 66 5.97 -17.25 -7.82
C HIS A 66 5.77 -16.25 -8.98
N VAL A 67 6.70 -16.19 -9.94
CA VAL A 67 6.79 -15.22 -11.04
C VAL A 67 6.80 -15.90 -12.42
N LEU A 68 6.96 -17.24 -12.45
CA LEU A 68 7.32 -18.02 -13.64
C LEU A 68 6.31 -18.04 -14.79
N GLU A 69 5.07 -17.58 -14.62
CA GLU A 69 4.09 -17.64 -15.73
C GLU A 69 4.46 -16.67 -16.87
N ASP A 70 5.15 -15.57 -16.57
CA ASP A 70 5.46 -14.51 -17.54
C ASP A 70 6.96 -14.26 -17.78
N ILE A 71 7.86 -14.85 -16.97
CA ILE A 71 9.30 -14.60 -17.04
C ILE A 71 10.09 -15.90 -17.22
N ASP A 72 10.87 -15.97 -18.30
CA ASP A 72 11.78 -17.06 -18.57
C ASP A 72 12.96 -17.08 -17.58
N LYS A 73 13.17 -18.24 -16.93
CA LYS A 73 14.21 -18.39 -15.90
C LYS A 73 15.62 -18.22 -16.48
N ASP A 74 15.88 -18.74 -17.68
CA ASP A 74 17.20 -18.69 -18.29
C ASP A 74 17.52 -17.27 -18.76
N GLU A 75 16.54 -16.56 -19.32
CA GLU A 75 16.66 -15.15 -19.68
C GLU A 75 16.97 -14.28 -18.46
N PHE A 76 16.23 -14.46 -17.35
CA PHE A 76 16.49 -13.75 -16.10
C PHE A 76 17.92 -14.02 -15.57
N GLN A 77 18.37 -15.27 -15.59
CA GLN A 77 19.73 -15.61 -15.14
C GLN A 77 20.81 -14.99 -16.03
N MET A 78 20.55 -14.90 -17.34
CA MET A 78 21.45 -14.22 -18.28
C MET A 78 21.51 -12.71 -18.00
N GLU A 79 20.37 -12.06 -17.79
CA GLU A 79 20.28 -10.65 -17.39
C GLU A 79 21.02 -10.38 -16.09
N ARG A 80 20.86 -11.25 -15.10
CA ARG A 80 21.52 -11.14 -13.80
C ARG A 80 23.03 -11.17 -13.94
N LYS A 81 23.56 -12.11 -14.74
CA LYS A 81 25.01 -12.18 -15.03
C LYS A 81 25.50 -10.94 -15.76
N ARG A 82 24.73 -10.43 -16.74
CA ARG A 82 25.04 -9.16 -17.42
C ARG A 82 25.14 -8.02 -16.40
N LEU A 83 24.16 -7.88 -15.52
CA LEU A 83 24.14 -6.83 -14.49
C LEU A 83 25.36 -6.92 -13.57
N GLN A 84 25.70 -8.12 -13.09
CA GLN A 84 26.88 -8.37 -12.25
C GLN A 84 28.17 -7.97 -12.96
N GLN A 85 28.33 -8.35 -14.24
CA GLN A 85 29.49 -7.99 -15.04
C GLN A 85 29.59 -6.48 -15.28
N PHE A 86 28.46 -5.82 -15.60
CA PHE A 86 28.44 -4.37 -15.77
C PHE A 86 28.88 -3.64 -14.51
N ILE A 87 28.42 -4.08 -13.33
CA ILE A 87 28.79 -3.48 -12.05
C ILE A 87 30.27 -3.75 -11.71
N ALA A 88 30.76 -4.96 -11.99
CA ALA A 88 32.17 -5.29 -11.78
C ALA A 88 33.13 -4.50 -12.69
N CYS A 89 32.68 -4.14 -13.91
CA CYS A 89 33.45 -3.35 -14.86
C CYS A 89 33.26 -1.83 -14.67
N SER A 90 32.20 -1.39 -13.99
CA SER A 90 32.00 0.04 -13.74
C SER A 90 32.92 0.51 -12.62
N GLU A 91 33.75 1.52 -12.89
CA GLU A 91 34.63 2.19 -11.92
C GLU A 91 33.84 3.03 -10.87
N SER A 92 32.55 2.75 -10.64
CA SER A 92 31.73 3.56 -9.75
C SER A 92 32.04 3.25 -8.28
N GLU A 93 32.43 4.27 -7.52
CA GLU A 93 32.62 4.21 -6.06
C GLU A 93 31.32 3.96 -5.27
N GLU A 94 30.15 3.97 -5.93
CA GLU A 94 28.87 3.71 -5.27
C GLU A 94 28.68 2.20 -5.05
N ASP A 95 28.87 1.74 -3.82
CA ASP A 95 28.46 0.40 -3.42
C ASP A 95 26.93 0.29 -3.45
N ILE A 96 26.40 -0.34 -4.50
CA ILE A 96 24.97 -0.60 -4.69
C ILE A 96 24.52 -1.79 -3.84
N SER A 97 25.44 -2.67 -3.42
CA SER A 97 25.11 -3.90 -2.70
C SER A 97 24.42 -3.62 -1.37
N GLY A 98 24.82 -2.55 -0.67
CA GLY A 98 24.19 -2.10 0.57
C GLY A 98 22.93 -1.23 0.41
N LYS A 99 22.49 -0.95 -0.82
CA LYS A 99 21.34 -0.07 -1.10
C LYS A 99 20.05 -0.88 -1.31
N GLY A 100 18.93 -0.17 -1.44
CA GLY A 100 17.63 -0.77 -1.70
C GLY A 100 17.35 -1.01 -3.19
N PRO A 101 16.18 -1.62 -3.51
CA PRO A 101 15.77 -1.89 -4.89
C PRO A 101 15.46 -0.61 -5.68
N LEU A 102 15.06 0.47 -5.00
CA LEU A 102 14.78 1.76 -5.63
C LEU A 102 16.07 2.38 -6.17
N GLU A 103 17.13 2.36 -5.37
CA GLU A 103 18.45 2.86 -5.74
C GLU A 103 19.04 2.03 -6.88
N LEU A 104 18.85 0.70 -6.87
CA LEU A 104 19.23 -0.16 -7.98
C LEU A 104 18.47 0.21 -9.27
N LEU A 105 17.16 0.45 -9.19
CA LEU A 105 16.38 0.87 -10.35
C LEU A 105 16.86 2.22 -10.90
N GLN A 106 17.16 3.19 -10.02
CA GLN A 106 17.71 4.48 -10.42
C GLN A 106 19.09 4.34 -11.07
N PHE A 107 19.93 3.44 -10.55
CA PHE A 107 21.24 3.13 -11.14
C PHE A 107 21.11 2.54 -12.55
N ILE A 108 20.23 1.54 -12.72
CA ILE A 108 19.96 0.91 -14.03
C ILE A 108 19.48 1.96 -15.04
N GLN A 109 18.64 2.91 -14.62
CA GLN A 109 18.18 4.01 -15.48
C GLN A 109 19.29 5.00 -15.82
N LYS A 110 20.10 5.40 -14.84
CA LYS A 110 21.22 6.34 -15.02
C LYS A 110 22.24 5.83 -16.04
N LEU A 111 22.49 4.52 -16.06
CA LEU A 111 23.41 3.87 -16.98
C LEU A 111 22.74 3.36 -18.28
N ASN A 112 21.45 3.64 -18.49
CA ASN A 112 20.68 3.15 -19.65
C ASN A 112 20.72 1.62 -19.82
N LEU A 113 20.84 0.88 -18.73
CA LEU A 113 20.90 -0.59 -18.74
C LEU A 113 19.53 -1.26 -18.90
N GLY A 114 18.43 -0.48 -18.88
CA GLY A 114 17.07 -1.03 -18.87
C GLY A 114 16.73 -1.95 -20.05
N ILE A 115 17.35 -1.76 -21.21
CA ILE A 115 17.17 -2.62 -22.39
C ILE A 115 17.95 -3.95 -22.25
N SER A 116 19.04 -3.95 -21.48
CA SER A 116 19.91 -5.12 -21.27
C SER A 116 19.38 -6.08 -20.20
N VAL A 117 18.58 -5.54 -19.26
CA VAL A 117 18.01 -6.27 -18.11
C VAL A 117 16.49 -6.02 -17.93
N PRO A 118 15.67 -6.23 -18.97
CA PRO A 118 14.25 -5.87 -18.94
C PRO A 118 13.46 -6.64 -17.88
N ASN A 119 13.69 -7.95 -17.71
CA ASN A 119 12.96 -8.76 -16.72
C ASN A 119 13.28 -8.31 -15.29
N ILE A 120 14.56 -8.00 -14.99
CA ILE A 120 14.97 -7.45 -13.69
C ILE A 120 14.28 -6.11 -13.42
N VAL A 121 14.21 -5.21 -14.41
CA VAL A 121 13.54 -3.91 -14.27
C VAL A 121 12.04 -4.06 -14.02
N ILE A 122 11.38 -4.95 -14.76
CA ILE A 122 9.95 -5.25 -14.59
C ILE A 122 9.70 -5.77 -13.18
N LEU A 123 10.52 -6.71 -12.72
CA LEU A 123 10.40 -7.31 -11.39
C LEU A 123 10.60 -6.31 -10.26
N ILE A 124 11.63 -5.47 -10.34
CA ILE A 124 11.86 -4.41 -9.33
C ILE A 124 10.69 -3.43 -9.31
N ARG A 125 10.14 -3.07 -10.48
CA ARG A 125 8.96 -2.19 -10.57
C ARG A 125 7.73 -2.81 -9.93
N ILE A 126 7.46 -4.09 -10.20
CA ILE A 126 6.36 -4.83 -9.56
C ILE A 126 6.55 -4.82 -8.05
N TYR A 127 7.75 -5.18 -7.55
CA TYR A 127 8.03 -5.23 -6.12
C TYR A 127 7.80 -3.87 -5.43
N LEU A 128 8.35 -2.79 -5.99
CA LEU A 128 8.17 -1.43 -5.45
C LEU A 128 6.70 -0.99 -5.50
N THR A 129 5.98 -1.33 -6.56
CA THR A 129 4.55 -0.97 -6.73
C THR A 129 3.65 -1.75 -5.76
N LEU A 130 3.93 -3.03 -5.52
CA LEU A 130 3.20 -3.85 -4.56
C LEU A 130 3.39 -3.31 -3.14
N ALA A 131 4.64 -3.04 -2.73
CA ALA A 131 4.93 -2.48 -1.42
C ALA A 131 4.22 -1.14 -1.17
N ILE A 132 4.18 -0.26 -2.18
CA ILE A 132 3.49 1.03 -2.11
C ILE A 132 1.96 0.85 -2.15
N SER A 133 1.44 -0.07 -2.98
CA SER A 133 0.00 -0.32 -3.10
C SER A 133 -0.61 -0.80 -1.80
N VAL A 134 0.03 -1.70 -1.06
CA VAL A 134 -0.49 -2.16 0.25
C VAL A 134 -0.73 -0.95 1.17
N ALA A 135 0.24 -0.05 1.27
CA ALA A 135 0.10 1.17 2.08
C ALA A 135 -1.02 2.10 1.60
N SER A 136 -1.15 2.29 0.28
CA SER A 136 -2.17 3.17 -0.32
C SER A 136 -3.58 2.60 -0.21
N CYS A 137 -3.75 1.30 -0.45
CA CYS A 137 -5.02 0.59 -0.31
C CYS A 137 -5.53 0.71 1.13
N GLU A 138 -4.69 0.44 2.13
CA GLU A 138 -5.08 0.58 3.54
C GLU A 138 -5.47 2.01 3.92
N LYS A 139 -4.70 3.01 3.47
CA LYS A 139 -5.05 4.44 3.67
C LYS A 139 -6.43 4.74 3.07
N SER A 140 -6.69 4.23 1.87
CA SER A 140 -7.96 4.41 1.16
C SER A 140 -9.12 3.72 1.86
N PHE A 141 -8.95 2.48 2.31
CA PHE A 141 -9.96 1.74 3.09
C PHE A 141 -10.21 2.36 4.46
N SER A 142 -9.18 2.92 5.11
CA SER A 142 -9.34 3.66 6.36
C SER A 142 -10.20 4.90 6.18
N LYS A 143 -9.95 5.70 5.13
CA LYS A 143 -10.79 6.84 4.75
C LYS A 143 -12.23 6.39 4.46
N LEU A 144 -12.41 5.33 3.68
CA LEU A 144 -13.72 4.77 3.37
C LEU A 144 -14.49 4.34 4.63
N LYS A 145 -13.82 3.66 5.56
CA LYS A 145 -14.37 3.24 6.86
C LYS A 145 -14.80 4.44 7.69
N LEU A 146 -14.00 5.51 7.72
CA LEU A 146 -14.33 6.75 8.41
C LEU A 146 -15.57 7.42 7.79
N ILE A 147 -15.65 7.53 6.46
CA ILE A 147 -16.84 8.08 5.77
C ILE A 147 -18.09 7.28 6.13
N LYS A 148 -18.01 5.95 6.06
CA LYS A 148 -19.14 5.06 6.35
C LYS A 148 -19.59 5.16 7.82
N ASN A 149 -18.64 5.19 8.75
CA ASN A 149 -18.93 5.26 10.19
C ASN A 149 -19.43 6.64 10.61
N TYR A 150 -18.79 7.72 10.15
CA TYR A 150 -19.18 9.10 10.46
C TYR A 150 -20.61 9.40 9.99
N LEU A 151 -20.95 8.97 8.77
CA LEU A 151 -22.27 9.20 8.22
C LEU A 151 -23.33 8.21 8.73
N ARG A 152 -22.94 7.12 9.43
CA ARG A 152 -23.82 6.00 9.87
C ARG A 152 -24.89 5.64 8.84
N SER A 153 -24.53 5.65 7.55
CA SER A 153 -25.54 5.77 6.49
C SER A 153 -25.70 4.50 5.66
N THR A 154 -26.96 4.14 5.41
CA THR A 154 -27.40 3.35 4.25
C THR A 154 -27.31 4.26 3.02
N MET A 155 -26.10 4.58 2.57
CA MET A 155 -25.88 5.32 1.33
C MET A 155 -25.75 4.37 0.14
N SER A 156 -26.15 4.85 -1.04
CA SER A 156 -25.93 4.12 -2.29
C SER A 156 -24.43 3.96 -2.55
N SER A 157 -24.05 2.81 -3.13
CA SER A 157 -22.66 2.52 -3.47
C SER A 157 -22.03 3.64 -4.31
N ALA A 158 -22.78 4.21 -5.26
CA ALA A 158 -22.30 5.32 -6.09
C ALA A 158 -21.92 6.57 -5.28
N ARG A 159 -22.75 6.98 -4.30
CA ARG A 159 -22.43 8.15 -3.46
C ARG A 159 -21.22 7.89 -2.58
N LEU A 160 -21.13 6.68 -2.01
CA LEU A 160 -20.01 6.28 -1.17
C LEU A 160 -18.69 6.29 -1.94
N SER A 161 -18.67 5.71 -3.15
CA SER A 161 -17.48 5.70 -4.00
C SER A 161 -17.02 7.12 -4.36
N ASN A 162 -17.95 8.01 -4.72
CA ASN A 162 -17.61 9.39 -5.05
C ASN A 162 -17.02 10.16 -3.85
N LEU A 163 -17.59 10.00 -2.64
CA LEU A 163 -17.03 10.62 -1.44
C LEU A 163 -15.66 10.03 -1.05
N ALA A 164 -15.47 8.72 -1.26
CA ALA A 164 -14.21 8.06 -1.02
C ALA A 164 -13.10 8.62 -1.92
N ILE A 165 -13.38 8.77 -3.21
CA ILE A 165 -12.44 9.38 -4.18
C ILE A 165 -12.04 10.79 -3.72
N LEU A 166 -13.01 11.66 -3.38
CA LEU A 166 -12.73 13.01 -2.89
C LEU A 166 -11.89 13.03 -1.61
N SER A 167 -12.06 12.04 -0.74
CA SER A 167 -11.34 11.95 0.54
C SER A 167 -9.94 11.32 0.40
N ILE A 168 -9.74 10.44 -0.58
CA ILE A 168 -8.43 9.86 -0.93
C ILE A 168 -7.59 10.92 -1.63
N GLU A 169 -8.18 11.58 -2.63
CA GLU A 169 -7.58 12.62 -3.45
C GLU A 169 -7.79 14.02 -2.85
N GLN A 170 -7.63 14.14 -1.53
CA GLN A 170 -7.94 15.38 -0.80
C GLN A 170 -7.15 16.59 -1.33
N GLU A 171 -5.91 16.39 -1.75
CA GLU A 171 -5.08 17.45 -2.34
C GLU A 171 -5.64 17.97 -3.67
N LEU A 172 -6.09 17.06 -4.54
CA LEU A 172 -6.75 17.44 -5.79
C LEU A 172 -8.12 18.07 -5.52
N ALA A 173 -8.88 17.51 -4.58
CA ALA A 173 -10.18 18.03 -4.19
C ALA A 173 -10.11 19.45 -3.61
N ALA A 174 -9.04 19.78 -2.88
CA ALA A 174 -8.80 21.12 -2.35
C ALA A 174 -8.55 22.17 -3.45
N ASN A 175 -8.08 21.74 -4.62
CA ASN A 175 -7.84 22.60 -5.78
C ASN A 175 -9.08 22.76 -6.68
N ILE A 176 -10.22 22.15 -6.34
CA ILE A 176 -11.46 22.30 -7.09
C ILE A 176 -12.11 23.65 -6.75
N ASP A 177 -12.42 24.42 -7.80
CA ASP A 177 -13.20 25.64 -7.70
C ASP A 177 -14.68 25.31 -7.42
N PHE A 178 -15.10 25.49 -6.16
CA PHE A 178 -16.46 25.23 -5.72
C PHE A 178 -17.49 26.14 -6.39
N ASP A 179 -17.14 27.40 -6.69
CA ASP A 179 -18.06 28.34 -7.33
C ASP A 179 -18.39 27.89 -8.76
N LYS A 180 -17.36 27.42 -9.48
CA LYS A 180 -17.55 26.81 -10.80
C LYS A 180 -18.41 25.55 -10.73
N VAL A 181 -18.16 24.66 -9.77
CA VAL A 181 -18.96 23.43 -9.60
C VAL A 181 -20.43 23.74 -9.27
N ILE A 182 -20.69 24.74 -8.42
CA ILE A 182 -22.04 25.19 -8.08
C ILE A 182 -22.75 25.74 -9.32
N SER A 183 -22.07 26.57 -10.11
CA SER A 183 -22.59 27.13 -11.35
C SER A 183 -22.92 26.03 -12.37
N ASP A 184 -22.01 25.08 -12.57
CA ASP A 184 -22.22 23.95 -13.49
C ASP A 184 -23.38 23.05 -13.04
N PHE A 185 -23.50 22.79 -11.75
CA PHE A 185 -24.61 22.01 -11.18
C PHE A 185 -25.95 22.73 -11.38
N ALA A 186 -26.00 24.04 -11.11
CA ALA A 186 -27.19 24.86 -11.30
C ALA A 186 -27.62 24.88 -12.78
N ALA A 187 -26.67 25.04 -13.71
CA ALA A 187 -26.93 25.02 -15.15
C ALA A 187 -27.50 23.67 -15.65
N HIS A 188 -27.01 22.55 -15.10
CA HIS A 188 -27.54 21.22 -15.43
C HIS A 188 -28.93 20.97 -14.84
N LYS A 189 -29.23 21.49 -13.65
CA LYS A 189 -30.55 21.36 -13.01
C LYS A 189 -31.60 22.26 -13.68
N ALA A 190 -31.22 23.47 -14.07
CA ALA A 190 -32.09 24.40 -14.80
C ALA A 190 -32.55 23.82 -16.15
N ARG A 191 -31.68 23.09 -16.86
CA ARG A 191 -32.04 22.39 -18.12
C ARG A 191 -33.06 21.25 -17.96
N ARG A 192 -33.26 20.72 -16.75
CA ARG A 192 -34.28 19.67 -16.48
C ARG A 192 -35.67 20.23 -16.21
N ILE A 193 -35.80 21.53 -15.98
CA ILE A 193 -37.09 22.20 -15.87
C ILE A 193 -37.50 22.58 -17.30
N ARG A 194 -38.16 21.65 -18.01
CA ARG A 194 -38.96 22.02 -19.18
C ARG A 194 -40.35 22.42 -18.69
N LEU A 195 -40.79 23.61 -19.12
CA LEU A 195 -42.18 24.09 -19.06
C LEU A 195 -43.15 23.07 -19.66
#